data_AF-A0A2V9ARX4-F1
#
_entry.id   AF-A0A2V9ARX4-F1
#
_cell.length_a   1.000
_cell.length_b   1.000
_cell.length_c   1.000
_cell.angle_alpha   90.00
_cell.angle_beta   90.00
_cell.angle_gamma   90.00
#
_symmetry.space_group_name_H-M   'P 1'
#
loop_
_entity.id
_entity.type
_entity.pdbx_description
1 polymer ?
#
loop_
_entity_poly.entity_id
_entity_poly.type
_entity_poly.pdbx_seq_one_letter_code
_entity_poly.pdbx_strand_id
1 'polypeptide(L)'
;MMCGALYFTPIGRRDSCTPSEFARFENDEQKGSKGGRIHKNKKYGFKFVLLETRKGYSIIVGTWSGIAYQGENHERIESGPMITIRHPLWTKSDPRQDIPIMILTRAQAEIANDLSVSAAPFGPQEFSRNAKFVFALPPRFDYGDSTGTEEVREILRNHPLHPF
;
A
#
# COMPACT_ATOMS: atom_id res chain seq x y z
N MET A 1 -74.47 15.98 -34.75
CA MET A 1 -73.99 14.73 -35.40
C MET A 1 -73.29 13.92 -34.32
N MET A 2 -74.03 13.06 -33.62
CA MET A 2 -74.05 11.58 -33.74
C MET A 2 -72.73 10.95 -33.25
N CYS A 3 -72.67 10.44 -32.02
CA CYS A 3 -72.88 9.02 -31.63
C CYS A 3 -71.75 8.08 -32.13
N GLY A 4 -71.12 7.22 -31.31
CA GLY A 4 -71.54 6.73 -30.00
C GLY A 4 -70.48 5.89 -29.28
N ALA A 5 -70.89 5.43 -28.09
CA ALA A 5 -70.18 4.47 -27.26
C ALA A 5 -70.60 3.04 -27.62
N LEU A 6 -69.68 2.08 -27.54
CA LEU A 6 -70.00 0.70 -27.19
C LEU A 6 -68.90 0.09 -26.31
N TYR A 7 -69.38 -0.68 -25.35
CA TYR A 7 -68.75 -1.26 -24.17
C TYR A 7 -67.96 -2.54 -24.50
N PHE A 8 -66.96 -2.90 -23.67
CA PHE A 8 -66.83 -4.25 -23.09
C PHE A 8 -65.66 -4.28 -22.06
N THR A 9 -65.96 -4.71 -20.84
CA THR A 9 -65.06 -5.37 -19.86
C THR A 9 -65.80 -6.65 -19.42
N PRO A 10 -65.27 -7.62 -18.64
CA PRO A 10 -63.97 -7.75 -17.96
C PRO A 10 -63.35 -9.19 -18.03
N ILE A 11 -62.36 -9.47 -17.17
CA ILE A 11 -62.03 -10.75 -16.49
C ILE A 11 -60.69 -11.39 -16.85
N GLY A 12 -59.77 -11.29 -15.90
CA GLY A 12 -58.59 -12.14 -15.72
C GLY A 12 -58.04 -11.92 -14.31
N ARG A 13 -58.62 -12.63 -13.33
CA ARG A 13 -58.23 -12.63 -11.90
C ARG A 13 -56.93 -13.42 -11.70
N ARG A 14 -56.11 -12.90 -10.76
CA ARG A 14 -55.27 -13.58 -9.74
C ARG A 14 -54.28 -14.62 -10.28
N ASP A 15 -53.00 -14.50 -9.99
CA ASP A 15 -52.52 -15.03 -8.71
C ASP A 15 -51.53 -14.12 -7.97
N SER A 16 -51.81 -14.06 -6.68
CA SER A 16 -50.97 -13.65 -5.56
C SER A 16 -49.64 -14.42 -5.55
N CYS A 17 -48.51 -13.72 -5.72
CA CYS A 17 -47.25 -14.21 -5.17
C CYS A 17 -47.21 -13.83 -3.69
N THR A 18 -47.51 -14.81 -2.85
CA THR A 18 -47.21 -14.82 -1.42
C THR A 18 -45.69 -14.70 -1.19
N PRO A 19 -45.26 -14.03 -0.11
CA PRO A 19 -43.85 -13.95 0.27
C PRO A 19 -43.49 -15.16 1.14
N SER A 20 -42.79 -16.15 0.59
CA SER A 20 -42.10 -17.18 1.37
C SER A 20 -41.24 -18.05 0.46
N GLU A 21 -40.01 -18.34 0.90
CA GLU A 21 -39.17 -19.46 0.43
C GLU A 21 -38.47 -19.36 -0.92
N PHE A 22 -37.58 -18.38 -1.06
CA PHE A 22 -36.20 -18.72 -1.46
C PHE A 22 -35.29 -18.44 -0.28
N ALA A 23 -35.31 -19.39 0.65
CA ALA A 23 -34.36 -19.48 1.73
C ALA A 23 -32.95 -19.69 1.16
N ARG A 24 -31.98 -19.13 1.89
CA ARG A 24 -30.55 -19.52 1.88
C ARG A 24 -29.73 -19.07 0.66
N PHE A 25 -29.49 -17.77 0.58
CA PHE A 25 -28.10 -17.34 0.38
C PHE A 25 -27.43 -17.38 1.74
N GLU A 26 -26.91 -18.56 2.05
CA GLU A 26 -25.98 -18.80 3.13
C GLU A 26 -24.82 -17.84 3.02
N ASN A 27 -24.57 -17.16 4.14
CA ASN A 27 -23.29 -16.61 4.59
C ASN A 27 -22.12 -16.80 3.62
N ASP A 28 -21.92 -15.86 2.70
CA ASP A 28 -20.56 -15.53 2.30
C ASP A 28 -19.98 -14.67 3.42
N GLU A 29 -19.38 -15.39 4.37
CA GLU A 29 -18.35 -14.89 5.26
C GLU A 29 -17.44 -13.95 4.47
N GLN A 30 -17.58 -12.63 4.67
CA GLN A 30 -16.55 -11.69 4.27
C GLN A 30 -15.30 -11.93 5.13
N LYS A 31 -14.57 -12.99 4.80
CA LYS A 31 -13.25 -13.27 5.32
C LYS A 31 -12.25 -12.40 4.57
N GLY A 32 -12.10 -11.18 5.06
CA GLY A 32 -11.16 -10.23 4.46
C GLY A 32 -11.01 -8.87 5.13
N SER A 33 -11.54 -8.64 6.32
CA SER A 33 -11.17 -7.44 7.11
C SER A 33 -10.38 -7.87 8.35
N LYS A 34 -9.11 -8.25 8.14
CA LYS A 34 -8.14 -8.20 9.25
C LYS A 34 -7.91 -6.73 9.54
N GLY A 35 -8.19 -6.28 10.76
CA GLY A 35 -8.23 -4.87 11.22
C GLY A 35 -6.98 -4.04 10.97
N GLY A 36 -6.64 -3.78 9.71
CA GLY A 36 -5.43 -3.07 9.36
C GLY A 36 -5.45 -1.63 9.88
N ARG A 37 -4.32 -1.15 10.40
CA ARG A 37 -4.15 0.26 10.80
C ARG A 37 -3.60 1.07 9.64
N ILE A 38 -4.07 2.31 9.51
CA ILE A 38 -3.58 3.24 8.49
C ILE A 38 -2.64 4.25 9.13
N HIS A 39 -1.37 4.21 8.76
CA HIS A 39 -0.45 5.32 9.02
C HIS A 39 -0.65 6.41 7.97
N LYS A 40 -0.87 7.67 8.37
CA LYS A 40 -0.94 8.80 7.43
C LYS A 40 0.23 9.74 7.62
N ASN A 41 1.02 9.93 6.56
CA ASN A 41 2.09 10.92 6.52
C ASN A 41 1.66 12.09 5.62
N LYS A 42 1.22 13.19 6.25
CA LYS A 42 0.80 14.40 5.54
C LYS A 42 1.97 15.18 4.92
N LYS A 43 3.18 15.05 5.47
CA LYS A 43 4.37 15.77 4.98
C LYS A 43 4.77 15.30 3.59
N TYR A 44 4.75 13.98 3.36
CA TYR A 44 5.14 13.38 2.08
C TYR A 44 3.96 12.90 1.24
N GLY A 45 2.71 13.01 1.73
CA GLY A 45 1.52 12.74 0.93
C GLY A 45 1.28 11.25 0.69
N PHE A 46 1.27 10.44 1.76
CA PHE A 46 0.92 9.03 1.63
C PHE A 46 0.18 8.47 2.87
N LYS A 47 -0.56 7.39 2.63
CA LYS A 47 -1.08 6.48 3.65
C LYS A 47 -0.38 5.14 3.51
N PHE A 48 -0.16 4.44 4.61
CA PHE A 48 0.39 3.08 4.62
C PHE A 48 -0.53 2.16 5.41
N VAL A 49 -1.03 1.10 4.78
CA VAL A 49 -1.88 0.09 5.39
C VAL A 49 -0.99 -0.95 6.08
N LEU A 50 -1.21 -1.12 7.38
CA LEU A 50 -0.45 -2.03 8.23
C LEU A 50 -1.35 -3.16 8.70
N LEU A 51 -0.80 -4.37 8.81
CA LEU A 51 -1.48 -5.52 9.40
C LEU A 51 -1.64 -5.35 10.92
N GLU A 52 -2.54 -6.13 11.52
CA GLU A 52 -2.76 -6.10 12.99
C GLU A 52 -1.53 -6.50 13.81
N THR A 53 -0.69 -7.37 13.26
CA THR A 53 0.62 -7.75 13.81
C THR A 53 1.56 -6.55 13.98
N ARG A 54 1.32 -5.45 13.25
CA ARG A 54 2.06 -4.18 13.35
C ARG A 54 1.41 -3.18 14.31
N LYS A 55 0.35 -3.56 15.04
CA LYS A 55 -0.27 -2.67 16.04
C LYS A 55 0.75 -2.28 17.11
N GLY A 56 0.88 -0.98 17.35
CA GLY A 56 1.89 -0.41 18.24
C GLY A 56 3.24 -0.11 17.58
N TYR A 57 3.33 -0.16 16.24
CA TYR A 57 4.51 0.31 15.51
C TYR A 57 4.90 1.74 15.91
N SER A 58 6.18 2.05 15.72
CA SER A 58 6.70 3.41 15.85
C SER A 58 7.25 3.92 14.52
N ILE A 59 7.34 5.24 14.37
CA ILE A 59 7.96 5.88 13.22
C ILE A 59 9.30 6.43 13.64
N ILE A 60 10.34 6.01 12.93
CA ILE A 60 11.68 6.58 13.03
C ILE A 60 11.89 7.45 11.79
N VAL A 61 12.20 8.72 12.01
CA VAL A 61 12.56 9.67 10.96
C VAL A 61 14.07 9.75 10.92
N GLY A 62 14.64 9.53 9.75
CA GLY A 62 16.07 9.64 9.52
C GLY A 62 16.38 10.19 8.13
N THR A 63 17.60 9.95 7.69
CA THR A 63 18.10 10.35 6.38
C THR A 63 18.86 9.19 5.74
N TRP A 64 18.76 9.07 4.42
CA TRP A 64 19.66 8.25 3.63
C TRP A 64 20.69 9.14 2.94
N SER A 65 21.85 8.58 2.64
CA SER A 65 22.90 9.20 1.84
C SER A 65 23.41 8.19 0.84
N GLY A 66 23.85 8.65 -0.33
CA GLY A 66 24.43 7.80 -1.36
C GLY A 66 25.26 8.60 -2.35
N ILE A 67 25.88 7.87 -3.26
CA ILE A 67 26.68 8.43 -4.35
C ILE A 67 25.96 8.10 -5.65
N ALA A 68 25.65 9.13 -6.44
CA ALA A 68 25.16 8.98 -7.79
C ALA A 68 26.34 9.06 -8.77
N TYR A 69 26.43 8.09 -9.67
CA TYR A 69 27.44 8.07 -10.71
C TYR A 69 26.85 8.65 -12.01
N GLN A 70 27.26 9.86 -12.40
CA GLN A 70 26.85 10.46 -13.67
C GLN A 70 28.00 10.43 -14.68
N GLY A 71 27.99 9.41 -15.55
CA GLY A 71 29.02 9.24 -16.58
C GLY A 71 30.41 8.96 -16.00
N GLU A 72 31.44 9.13 -16.82
CA GLU A 72 32.77 8.56 -16.55
C GLU A 72 33.52 9.14 -15.34
N ASN A 73 33.14 10.29 -14.76
CA ASN A 73 33.91 10.90 -13.67
C ASN A 73 33.16 11.90 -12.75
N HIS A 74 31.82 11.91 -12.73
CA HIS A 74 31.08 12.80 -11.82
C HIS A 74 30.35 12.01 -10.75
N GLU A 75 30.99 11.88 -9.58
CA GLU A 75 30.33 11.45 -8.35
C GLU A 75 29.59 12.63 -7.74
N ARG A 76 28.29 12.46 -7.49
CA ARG A 76 27.48 13.43 -6.76
C ARG A 76 26.95 12.79 -5.48
N ILE A 77 27.20 13.44 -4.34
CA ILE A 77 26.60 13.03 -3.08
C ILE A 77 25.12 13.39 -3.12
N GLU A 78 24.28 12.39 -2.90
CA GLU A 78 22.83 12.50 -2.78
C GLU A 78 22.40 12.16 -1.37
N SER A 79 21.34 12.81 -0.91
CA SER A 79 20.72 12.47 0.36
C SER A 79 19.24 12.81 0.36
N GLY A 80 18.50 12.21 1.29
CA GLY A 80 17.09 12.48 1.42
C GLY A 80 16.47 11.88 2.67
N PRO A 81 15.18 12.15 2.91
CA PRO A 81 14.49 11.63 4.09
C PRO A 81 14.29 10.12 4.01
N MET A 82 14.43 9.46 5.16
CA MET A 82 14.05 8.06 5.38
C MET A 82 12.95 8.01 6.44
N ILE A 83 11.87 7.28 6.14
CA ILE A 83 10.83 6.96 7.11
C ILE A 83 10.88 5.46 7.36
N THR A 84 11.13 5.06 8.60
CA THR A 84 11.16 3.65 8.99
C THR A 84 9.97 3.33 9.88
N ILE A 85 9.13 2.40 9.45
CA ILE A 85 8.05 1.83 10.27
C ILE A 85 8.66 0.69 11.08
N ARG A 86 8.93 0.99 12.35
CA ARG A 86 9.59 0.10 13.31
C ARG A 86 8.62 -0.96 13.81
N HIS A 87 9.01 -2.24 13.74
CA HIS A 87 8.20 -3.33 14.27
C HIS A 87 7.93 -3.14 15.78
N PRO A 88 6.69 -3.31 16.29
CA PRO A 88 6.36 -3.06 17.70
C PRO A 88 7.18 -3.88 18.70
N LEU A 89 7.48 -5.13 18.35
CA LEU A 89 8.29 -6.05 19.17
C LEU A 89 9.80 -5.98 18.90
N TRP A 90 10.29 -4.97 18.17
CA TRP A 90 11.72 -4.85 17.89
C TRP A 90 12.51 -4.55 19.17
N THR A 91 13.62 -5.25 19.38
CA THR A 91 14.60 -4.94 20.43
C THR A 91 16.02 -5.07 19.88
N LYS A 92 17.03 -4.58 20.61
CA LYS A 92 18.44 -4.75 20.21
C LYS A 92 18.87 -6.22 20.22
N SER A 93 18.30 -7.03 21.13
CA SER A 93 18.61 -8.45 21.30
C SER A 93 17.80 -9.37 20.38
N ASP A 94 16.60 -8.95 19.97
CA ASP A 94 15.73 -9.62 18.99
C ASP A 94 15.29 -8.58 17.94
N PRO A 95 16.17 -8.24 16.98
CA PRO A 95 15.83 -7.31 15.92
C PRO A 95 14.78 -7.95 15.01
N ARG A 96 13.75 -7.18 14.70
CA ARG A 96 12.70 -7.58 13.75
C ARG A 96 12.76 -6.72 12.50
N GLN A 97 12.25 -7.24 11.41
CA GLN A 97 12.29 -6.53 10.14
C GLN A 97 11.42 -5.27 10.17
N ASP A 98 12.07 -4.14 10.00
CA ASP A 98 11.43 -2.84 9.80
C ASP A 98 11.01 -2.67 8.33
N ILE A 99 10.11 -1.71 8.09
CA ILE A 99 9.73 -1.30 6.74
C ILE A 99 10.32 0.10 6.49
N PRO A 100 11.48 0.20 5.82
CA PRO A 100 12.04 1.49 5.41
C PRO A 100 11.31 2.03 4.18
N ILE A 101 11.15 3.34 4.12
CA ILE A 101 10.58 4.08 2.99
C ILE A 101 11.53 5.24 2.71
N MET A 102 12.32 5.11 1.65
CA MET A 102 13.12 6.20 1.11
C MET A 102 12.20 7.18 0.40
N ILE A 103 12.33 8.45 0.74
CA ILE A 103 11.65 9.54 0.04
C ILE A 103 12.64 10.13 -0.96
N LEU A 104 12.39 9.90 -2.24
CA LEU A 104 13.17 10.45 -3.33
C LEU A 104 12.42 11.64 -3.94
N THR A 105 13.14 12.68 -4.31
CA THR A 105 12.62 13.66 -5.29
C THR A 105 12.52 13.01 -6.66
N ARG A 106 11.75 13.60 -7.59
CA ARG A 106 11.68 13.08 -8.97
C ARG A 106 13.05 13.02 -9.63
N ALA A 107 13.87 14.06 -9.46
CA ALA A 107 15.22 14.09 -10.02
C ALA A 107 16.12 12.98 -9.48
N GLN A 108 15.98 12.63 -8.20
CA GLN A 108 16.70 11.50 -7.59
C GLN A 108 16.17 10.14 -8.08
N ALA A 109 14.88 10.04 -8.39
CA ALA A 109 14.29 8.82 -8.91
C ALA A 109 14.76 8.50 -10.34
N GLU A 110 14.95 9.51 -11.19
CA GLU A 110 15.50 9.33 -12.55
C GLU A 110 16.90 8.71 -12.54
N ILE A 111 17.68 8.94 -11.48
CA ILE A 111 19.03 8.40 -11.30
C ILE A 111 19.08 7.24 -10.30
N ALA A 112 17.93 6.69 -9.89
CA ALA A 112 17.88 5.69 -8.82
C ALA A 112 18.69 4.43 -9.16
N ASN A 113 18.77 4.04 -10.43
CA ASN A 113 19.57 2.88 -10.86
C ASN A 113 21.08 3.11 -10.70
N ASP A 114 21.54 4.35 -10.83
CA ASP A 114 22.94 4.76 -10.69
C ASP A 114 23.27 5.28 -9.28
N LEU A 115 22.29 5.21 -8.37
CA LEU A 115 22.40 5.70 -7.01
C LEU A 115 22.83 4.56 -6.07
N SER A 116 24.09 4.61 -5.63
CA SER A 116 24.65 3.71 -4.65
C SER A 116 24.37 4.23 -3.23
N VAL A 117 23.42 3.60 -2.53
CA VAL A 117 23.09 3.88 -1.12
C VAL A 117 23.52 2.77 -0.15
N SER A 118 24.08 1.68 -0.68
CA SER A 118 24.60 0.54 0.07
C SER A 118 25.62 -0.23 -0.76
N ALA A 119 26.21 -1.29 -0.20
CA ALA A 119 27.11 -2.18 -0.95
C ALA A 119 26.41 -3.10 -1.98
N ALA A 120 25.12 -2.88 -2.27
CA ALA A 120 24.40 -3.65 -3.28
C ALA A 120 24.76 -3.17 -4.70
N PRO A 121 24.79 -4.08 -5.70
CA PRO A 121 25.10 -3.72 -7.09
C PRO A 121 23.90 -3.10 -7.84
N PHE A 122 22.85 -2.70 -7.12
CA PHE A 122 21.66 -2.08 -7.68
C PHE A 122 21.14 -1.01 -6.70
N GLY A 123 20.50 0.02 -7.24
CA GLY A 123 19.98 1.13 -6.45
C GLY A 123 18.59 0.90 -5.84
N PRO A 124 18.01 1.94 -5.22
CA PRO A 124 16.71 1.86 -4.57
C PRO A 124 15.60 1.42 -5.53
N GLN A 125 14.68 0.60 -5.04
CA GLN A 125 13.56 0.10 -5.84
C GLN A 125 12.30 0.88 -5.53
N GLU A 126 11.77 1.58 -6.53
CA GLU A 126 10.48 2.24 -6.41
C GLU A 126 9.35 1.23 -6.19
N PHE A 127 8.40 1.59 -5.32
CA PHE A 127 7.15 0.83 -5.16
C PHE A 127 5.88 1.69 -5.19
N SER A 128 6.00 3.02 -5.17
CA SER A 128 4.88 3.95 -5.34
C SER A 128 5.37 5.38 -5.60
N ARG A 129 4.50 6.27 -6.10
CA ARG A 129 4.84 7.69 -6.34
C ARG A 129 3.64 8.62 -6.21
N ASN A 130 3.89 9.89 -5.92
CA ASN A 130 2.92 10.98 -6.02
C ASN A 130 3.46 12.14 -6.88
N ALA A 131 2.74 13.26 -6.91
CA ALA A 131 3.13 14.41 -7.73
C ALA A 131 4.47 15.04 -7.33
N LYS A 132 5.01 14.79 -6.14
CA LYS A 132 6.25 15.41 -5.65
C LYS A 132 7.36 14.40 -5.39
N PHE A 133 7.01 13.20 -4.94
CA PHE A 133 7.95 12.23 -4.41
C PHE A 133 7.77 10.86 -5.03
N VAL A 134 8.88 10.12 -5.09
CA VAL A 134 8.92 8.69 -5.35
C VAL A 134 9.25 7.99 -4.04
N PHE A 135 8.50 6.94 -3.73
CA PHE A 135 8.69 6.11 -2.55
C PHE A 135 9.43 4.84 -2.95
N ALA A 136 10.61 4.65 -2.38
CA ALA A 136 11.49 3.54 -2.72
C ALA A 136 11.90 2.72 -1.49
N LEU A 137 12.24 1.47 -1.73
CA LEU A 137 12.88 0.58 -0.78
C LEU A 137 14.40 0.65 -0.97
N PRO A 138 15.19 0.72 0.12
CA PRO A 138 16.64 0.58 0.03
C PRO A 138 17.02 -0.76 -0.60
N PRO A 139 18.13 -0.82 -1.34
CA PRO A 139 18.67 -2.09 -1.80
C PRO A 139 18.90 -3.03 -0.62
N ARG A 140 18.54 -4.30 -0.77
CA ARG A 140 18.77 -5.33 0.25
C ARG A 140 18.14 -5.01 1.62
N PHE A 141 17.08 -4.21 1.68
CA PHE A 141 16.42 -3.90 2.95
C PHE A 141 15.91 -5.15 3.68
N ASP A 142 15.60 -6.20 2.94
CA ASP A 142 15.11 -7.50 3.40
C ASP A 142 16.19 -8.61 3.27
N TYR A 143 17.47 -8.22 3.12
CA TYR A 143 18.58 -9.16 3.02
C TYR A 143 19.00 -9.64 4.41
N GLY A 144 18.67 -10.90 4.69
CA GLY A 144 18.99 -11.59 5.93
C GLY A 144 17.77 -12.28 6.54
N ASP A 145 18.03 -13.10 7.55
CA ASP A 145 17.01 -13.94 8.20
C ASP A 145 16.39 -13.26 9.43
N SER A 146 16.26 -11.92 9.39
CA SER A 146 15.63 -11.18 10.48
C SER A 146 14.19 -11.67 10.68
N THR A 147 13.78 -11.80 11.93
CA THR A 147 12.41 -12.17 12.26
C THR A 147 11.43 -11.15 11.66
N GLY A 148 10.44 -11.63 10.91
CA GLY A 148 9.41 -10.78 10.29
C GLY A 148 9.70 -10.34 8.85
N THR A 149 10.79 -10.78 8.22
CA THR A 149 11.07 -10.46 6.82
C THR A 149 9.97 -10.92 5.87
N GLU A 150 9.44 -12.14 6.04
CA GLU A 150 8.36 -12.63 5.16
C GLU A 150 7.06 -11.84 5.32
N GLU A 151 6.73 -11.43 6.54
CA GLU A 151 5.59 -10.55 6.80
C GLU A 151 5.75 -9.21 6.07
N VAL A 152 6.95 -8.61 6.09
CA VAL A 152 7.22 -7.37 5.35
C VAL A 152 7.06 -7.57 3.85
N ARG A 153 7.54 -8.68 3.30
CA ARG A 153 7.35 -9.01 1.88
C ARG A 153 5.87 -9.15 1.54
N GLU A 154 5.09 -9.83 2.37
CA GLU A 154 3.64 -9.94 2.20
C GLU A 154 2.95 -8.58 2.24
N ILE A 155 3.30 -7.73 3.22
CA ILE A 155 2.78 -6.36 3.32
C ILE A 155 3.06 -5.59 2.02
N LEU A 156 4.31 -5.62 1.52
CA LEU A 156 4.72 -4.88 0.32
C LEU A 156 4.09 -5.43 -0.97
N ARG A 157 3.93 -6.76 -1.10
CA ARG A 157 3.20 -7.39 -2.22
C ARG A 157 1.75 -6.91 -2.33
N ASN A 158 1.14 -6.54 -1.21
CA ASN A 158 -0.24 -6.03 -1.17
C ASN A 158 -0.36 -4.52 -1.47
N HIS A 159 0.69 -3.87 -1.98
CA HIS A 159 0.72 -2.44 -2.33
C HIS A 159 0.16 -1.53 -1.21
N PRO A 160 0.78 -1.53 -0.02
CA PRO A 160 0.20 -0.95 1.19
C PRO A 160 0.27 0.57 1.20
N LEU A 161 1.08 1.18 0.33
CA LEU A 161 1.29 2.62 0.28
C LEU A 161 0.38 3.27 -0.77
N HIS A 162 -0.56 4.07 -0.28
CA HIS A 162 -1.49 4.84 -1.10
C HIS A 162 -1.13 6.34 -1.08
N PRO A 163 -0.58 6.87 -2.18
CA PRO A 163 -0.20 8.28 -2.29
C PRO A 163 -1.43 9.19 -2.39
N PHE A 164 -1.29 10.45 -1.96
CA PHE A 164 -2.28 11.52 -2.14
C PHE A 164 -1.62 12.91 -2.23
#